data_AF-A0A7W0LSZ0-F1
#
_entry.id   AF-A0A7W0LSZ0-F1
#
_cell.length_a   1.000
_cell.length_b   1.000
_cell.length_c   1.000
_cell.angle_alpha   90.00
_cell.angle_beta   90.00
_cell.angle_gamma   90.00
#
_symmetry.space_group_name_H-M   'P 1'
#
loop_
_entity.id
_entity.type
_entity.pdbx_description
1 polymer ?
#
loop_
_entity_poly.entity_id
_entity_poly.type
_entity_poly.pdbx_seq_one_letter_code
_entity_poly.pdbx_strand_id
1 'polypeptide(L)' 'PGAPLPAEAVDAYGCGDSFAAGLTFGLGTALPLTGALELAARCGAAALTGRAPFGGQLSEAARRGAADSLT' A
#
# COMPACT_ATOMS: atom_id res chain seq x y z
N PRO A 1 -5.26 10.42 6.22
CA PRO A 1 -6.06 10.38 4.97
C PRO A 1 -5.73 9.09 4.20
N GLY A 2 -6.65 8.55 3.38
CA GLY A 2 -6.40 7.32 2.60
C GLY A 2 -5.51 7.57 1.38
N ALA A 3 -4.80 6.53 0.92
CA ALA A 3 -3.99 6.59 -0.30
C ALA A 3 -4.88 6.51 -1.55
N PRO A 4 -4.49 7.16 -2.67
CA PRO A 4 -5.19 7.01 -3.94
C PRO A 4 -5.11 5.55 -4.42
N LEU A 5 -6.19 5.09 -5.06
CA LEU A 5 -6.25 3.73 -5.59
C LEU A 5 -5.46 3.63 -6.90
N PRO A 6 -4.66 2.56 -7.09
CA PRO A 6 -3.92 2.36 -8.33
C PRO A 6 -4.80 1.93 -9.52
N ALA A 7 -6.01 1.46 -9.27
CA ALA A 7 -7.04 1.09 -10.25
C ALA A 7 -8.44 1.08 -9.61
N GLU A 8 -9.46 0.63 -10.33
CA GLU A 8 -10.82 0.45 -9.80
C GLU A 8 -10.82 -0.51 -8.60
N ALA A 9 -11.68 -0.24 -7.62
CA ALA A 9 -11.87 -1.13 -6.47
C ALA A 9 -12.55 -2.43 -6.91
N VAL A 10 -11.96 -3.57 -6.55
CA VAL A 10 -12.39 -4.91 -6.97
C VAL A 10 -12.81 -5.75 -5.77
N ASP A 11 -11.98 -5.83 -4.73
CA ASP A 11 -12.21 -6.70 -3.56
C ASP A 11 -11.56 -6.10 -2.31
N ALA A 12 -12.34 -5.95 -1.23
CA ALA A 12 -11.84 -5.39 0.04
C ALA A 12 -11.19 -6.45 0.96
N TYR A 13 -11.29 -7.74 0.63
CA TYR A 13 -10.71 -8.81 1.44
C TYR A 13 -9.19 -8.65 1.55
N GLY A 14 -8.65 -8.78 2.77
CA GLY A 14 -7.21 -8.66 3.03
C GLY A 14 -6.64 -7.24 2.94
N CYS A 15 -7.44 -6.20 2.67
CA CYS A 15 -6.96 -4.82 2.66
C CYS A 15 -6.44 -4.37 4.03
N GLY A 16 -7.13 -4.75 5.11
CA GLY A 16 -6.72 -4.46 6.48
C GLY A 16 -5.43 -5.17 6.88
N ASP A 17 -5.29 -6.45 6.53
CA ASP A 17 -4.08 -7.23 6.78
C ASP A 17 -2.88 -6.66 5.99
N SER A 18 -3.12 -6.26 4.75
CA SER A 18 -2.10 -5.61 3.90
C SER A 18 -1.66 -4.26 4.47
N PHE A 19 -2.58 -3.47 5.03
CA PHE A 19 -2.26 -2.25 5.77
C PHE A 19 -1.42 -2.56 7.02
N ALA A 20 -1.85 -3.51 7.84
CA ALA A 20 -1.13 -3.89 9.06
C ALA A 20 0.28 -4.41 8.78
N ALA A 21 0.45 -5.20 7.72
CA ALA A 21 1.75 -5.68 7.24
C ALA A 21 2.65 -4.51 6.79
N GLY A 22 2.11 -3.57 6.00
CA GLY A 22 2.85 -2.38 5.55
C GLY A 22 3.28 -1.49 6.72
N LEU A 23 2.42 -1.29 7.73
CA LEU A 23 2.73 -0.52 8.92
C LEU A 23 3.83 -1.20 9.76
N THR A 24 3.69 -2.50 9.97
CA THR A 24 4.67 -3.31 10.73
C THR A 24 6.04 -3.26 10.07
N PHE A 25 6.09 -3.43 8.75
CA PHE A 25 7.33 -3.34 7.99
C PHE A 25 7.93 -1.92 8.05
N GLY A 26 7.13 -0.88 7.88
CA GLY A 26 7.60 0.50 7.91
C GLY A 26 8.21 0.88 9.26
N LEU A 27 7.55 0.52 10.35
CA LEU A 27 8.08 0.74 11.70
C LEU A 27 9.32 -0.11 11.97
N GLY A 28 9.31 -1.38 11.57
CA GLY A 28 10.45 -2.30 11.72
C GLY A 28 11.70 -1.89 10.93
N THR A 29 11.53 -1.09 9.87
CA THR A 29 12.61 -0.53 9.05
C THR A 29 12.96 0.92 9.41
N ALA A 30 12.47 1.40 10.57
CA ALA A 30 12.73 2.74 11.09
C ALA A 30 12.25 3.90 10.19
N LEU A 31 11.20 3.69 9.39
CA LEU A 31 10.52 4.81 8.76
C LEU A 31 9.88 5.71 9.85
N PRO A 32 9.86 7.04 9.65
CA PRO A 32 9.02 7.92 10.46
C PRO A 32 7.56 7.45 10.42
N LEU A 33 6.81 7.66 11.50
CA LEU A 33 5.42 7.21 11.62
C LEU A 33 4.57 7.60 10.40
N THR A 34 4.70 8.84 9.93
CA THR A 34 3.99 9.32 8.72
C THR A 34 4.33 8.49 7.49
N GLY A 35 5.62 8.20 7.25
CA GLY A 35 6.06 7.37 6.13
C GLY A 35 5.63 5.90 6.26
N ALA A 36 5.58 5.37 7.47
CA ALA A 36 5.05 4.03 7.73
C ALA A 36 3.53 3.96 7.46
N LEU A 37 2.77 5.00 7.85
CA LEU A 37 1.34 5.12 7.56
C LEU A 37 1.07 5.28 6.06
N GLU A 38 1.87 6.07 5.34
CA GLU A 38 1.78 6.20 3.89
C GLU A 38 2.02 4.86 3.18
N LEU A 39 3.05 4.12 3.58
CA LEU A 39 3.32 2.78 3.06
C LEU A 39 2.15 1.83 3.33
N ALA A 40 1.66 1.80 4.57
CA ALA A 40 0.52 0.97 4.97
C ALA A 40 -0.73 1.27 4.14
N ALA A 41 -1.04 2.57 3.95
CA ALA A 41 -2.18 3.01 3.15
C ALA A 41 -2.05 2.56 1.68
N ARG A 42 -0.85 2.62 1.11
CA ARG A 42 -0.58 2.13 -0.25
C ARG A 42 -0.72 0.62 -0.37
N CYS A 43 -0.27 -0.14 0.62
CA CYS A 43 -0.45 -1.60 0.63
C CYS A 43 -1.95 -1.98 0.66
N GLY A 44 -2.75 -1.33 1.51
CA GLY A 44 -4.20 -1.56 1.55
C GLY A 44 -4.92 -1.13 0.27
N ALA A 45 -4.55 0.02 -0.29
CA ALA A 45 -5.09 0.51 -1.56
C ALA A 45 -4.77 -0.42 -2.74
N ALA A 46 -3.57 -1.00 -2.77
CA ALA A 46 -3.18 -1.95 -3.81
C ALA A 46 -4.01 -3.24 -3.71
N ALA A 47 -4.15 -3.80 -2.50
CA ALA A 47 -4.98 -4.99 -2.26
C ALA A 47 -6.43 -4.80 -2.74
N LEU A 48 -6.98 -3.58 -2.55
CA LEU A 48 -8.34 -3.24 -2.97
C LEU A 48 -8.57 -3.40 -4.48
N THR A 49 -7.51 -3.32 -5.28
CA THR A 49 -7.58 -3.35 -6.76
C THR A 49 -7.27 -4.72 -7.36
N GLY A 50 -6.87 -5.68 -6.52
CA GLY A 50 -6.59 -7.05 -6.93
C GLY A 50 -7.83 -7.94 -6.92
N ARG A 51 -7.86 -8.96 -7.78
CA ARG A 51 -8.75 -10.11 -7.57
C ARG A 51 -8.06 -11.16 -6.71
N ALA A 52 -8.71 -11.58 -5.62
CA ALA A 52 -8.22 -12.60 -4.69
C ALA A 52 -6.93 -12.16 -3.93
N PRO A 53 -6.48 -12.90 -2.90
CA PRO A 53 -5.50 -12.42 -1.90
C PRO A 53 -4.17 -11.88 -2.44
N PHE A 54 -3.79 -12.24 -3.66
CA PHE A 54 -2.52 -11.85 -4.29
C PHE A 54 -2.67 -11.01 -5.56
N GLY A 55 -3.90 -10.71 -6.00
CA GLY A 55 -4.11 -10.02 -7.28
C GLY A 55 -3.71 -8.55 -7.29
N GLY A 56 -3.48 -7.95 -6.12
CA GLY A 56 -3.26 -6.50 -5.95
C GLY A 56 -2.03 -6.16 -5.12
N GLN A 57 -0.99 -7.01 -5.10
CA GLN A 57 0.18 -6.75 -4.27
C GLN A 57 0.96 -5.52 -4.75
N LEU A 58 1.35 -4.65 -3.80
CA LEU A 58 2.22 -3.52 -4.08
C LEU A 58 3.62 -4.03 -4.46
N SER A 59 4.05 -3.75 -5.69
CA SER A 59 5.40 -4.05 -6.14
C SER A 59 6.36 -2.89 -5.85
N GLU A 60 7.67 -3.17 -5.78
CA GLU A 60 8.69 -2.13 -5.60
C GLU A 60 8.69 -1.12 -6.77
N ALA A 61 8.41 -1.58 -7.99
CA ALA A 61 8.26 -0.70 -9.14
C ALA A 61 7.08 0.28 -8.96
N ALA A 62 5.92 -0.22 -8.52
CA ALA A 62 4.77 0.62 -8.20
C ALA A 62 5.03 1.53 -6.99
N ARG A 63 5.84 1.07 -6.03
CA ARG A 63 6.28 1.87 -4.88
C ARG A 63 7.07 3.10 -5.34
N ARG A 64 8.03 2.92 -6.24
CA ARG A 64 8.95 3.97 -6.74
C ARG A 64 8.30 4.95 -7.70
N GLY A 65 7.45 4.49 -8.61
CA GLY A 65 6.82 5.37 -9.61
C GLY A 65 6.00 6.53 -9.01
N ALA A 66 5.44 6.37 -7.80
CA ALA A 66 4.75 7.46 -7.10
C ALA A 66 5.70 8.47 -6.42
N ALA A 67 6.93 8.07 -6.10
CA ALA A 67 7.93 8.95 -5.49
C ALA A 67 8.57 9.89 -6.54
N ASP A 68 8.73 9.41 -7.77
CA ASP A 68 9.36 10.16 -8.87
C ASP A 68 8.45 11.24 -9.50
N SER A 69 7.15 11.23 -9.17
CA SER A 69 6.16 12.21 -9.67
C SER A 69 6.12 13.52 -8.86
N LEU A 70 6.99 13.68 -7.85
CA LEU A 70 7.04 14.82 -6.93
C LEU A 70 8.23 15.79 -7.16
N THR A 71 8.96 15.62 -8.27
CA THR A 71 10.04 16.53 -8.73
C THR A 71 9.64 17.22 -10.02
#